data_AF-A0A7I8DAJ5-F1
#
_entry.id   AF-A0A7I8DAJ5-F1
#
_cell.length_a   1.000
_cell.length_b   1.000
_cell.length_c   1.000
_cell.angle_alpha   90.00
_cell.angle_beta   90.00
_cell.angle_gamma   90.00
#
_symmetry.space_group_name_H-M   'P 1'
#
loop_
_entity.id
_entity.type
_entity.pdbx_description
1 polymer ?
#
loop_
_entity_poly.entity_id
_entity_poly.type
_entity_poly.pdbx_seq_one_letter_code
_entity_poly.pdbx_strand_id
1 'polypeptide(L)' 'MQEALKDPSKIVRWRAARFLYEVGDKSAIPALCAAQNDPEFEVGMQVQMAIERIENSETASENVWQRMIKNHSS' A
#
# COMPACT_ATOMS: atom_id res chain seq x y z
N MET A 1 0.24 13.00 -2.74
CA MET A 1 -0.91 12.18 -2.28
C MET A 1 -0.77 11.71 -0.84
N GLN A 2 0.41 11.27 -0.38
CA GLN A 2 0.63 10.80 1.00
C GLN A 2 0.20 11.83 2.07
N GLU A 3 0.42 13.13 1.83
CA GLU A 3 -0.02 14.20 2.75
C GLU A 3 -1.54 14.27 2.92
N ALA A 4 -2.31 13.86 1.91
CA ALA A 4 -3.78 13.87 1.96
C ALA A 4 -4.35 12.82 2.92
N LEU A 5 -3.54 11.88 3.44
CA LEU A 5 -3.91 11.00 4.54
C LEU A 5 -4.06 11.73 5.88
N LYS A 6 -3.65 13.00 5.97
CA LYS A 6 -3.79 13.84 7.17
C LYS A 6 -4.88 14.89 7.03
N ASP A 7 -5.64 14.87 5.94
CA ASP A 7 -6.66 15.86 5.66
C ASP A 7 -7.80 15.79 6.70
N PRO A 8 -8.36 16.93 7.15
CA PRO A 8 -9.48 16.92 8.09
C PRO A 8 -10.72 16.19 7.54
N SER A 9 -10.92 16.18 6.22
CA SER A 9 -12.04 15.51 5.59
C SER A 9 -11.81 14.01 5.45
N LYS A 10 -12.70 13.21 6.05
CA LYS A 10 -12.66 11.75 5.92
C LYS A 10 -12.69 11.26 4.47
N ILE A 11 -13.43 11.97 3.61
CA ILE A 11 -13.57 11.60 2.19
C ILE A 11 -12.23 11.80 1.46
N VAL A 12 -11.48 12.85 1.81
CA VAL A 12 -10.16 13.11 1.21
C VAL A 12 -9.17 12.05 1.66
N ARG A 13 -9.13 11.72 2.95
CA ARG A 13 -8.27 10.64 3.47
C ARG A 13 -8.59 9.29 2.84
N TRP A 14 -9.87 8.93 2.73
CA TRP A 14 -10.30 7.70 2.09
C TRP A 14 -9.87 7.63 0.62
N ARG A 15 -10.06 8.72 -0.14
CA ARG A 15 -9.60 8.82 -1.54
C ARG A 15 -8.08 8.71 -1.64
N ALA A 16 -7.34 9.28 -0.69
CA ALA A 16 -5.89 9.13 -0.63
C ALA A 16 -5.46 7.68 -0.42
N ALA A 17 -6.03 6.99 0.56
CA ALA A 17 -5.76 5.57 0.80
C ALA A 17 -6.09 4.70 -0.42
N ARG A 18 -7.25 4.96 -1.06
CA ARG A 18 -7.64 4.26 -2.30
C ARG A 18 -6.70 4.52 -3.47
N PHE A 19 -6.29 5.77 -3.70
CA PHE A 19 -5.33 6.08 -4.76
C PHE A 19 -3.99 5.38 -4.51
N LEU A 20 -3.50 5.38 -3.26
CA LEU A 20 -2.23 4.73 -2.91
C LEU A 20 -2.31 3.20 -3.07
N TYR A 21 -3.44 2.58 -2.76
CA TYR A 21 -3.73 1.18 -3.09
C TYR A 21 -3.62 0.90 -4.60
N GLU A 22 -4.23 1.76 -5.42
CA GLU A 22 -4.28 1.60 -6.88
C GLU A 22 -2.88 1.76 -7.50
N VAL A 23 -2.12 2.78 -7.06
CA VAL A 23 -0.76 3.05 -7.53
C VAL A 23 0.22 1.96 -7.09
N GLY A 24 0.11 1.47 -5.86
CA GLY A 24 0.97 0.39 -5.37
C GLY A 24 2.41 0.82 -5.04
N ASP A 25 2.68 2.10 -4.83
CA ASP A 25 4.03 2.60 -4.55
C ASP A 25 4.45 2.35 -3.10
N LYS A 26 5.55 1.60 -2.91
CA LYS A 26 6.14 1.29 -1.60
C LYS A 26 6.59 2.52 -0.82
N SER A 27 6.91 3.62 -1.50
CA SER A 27 7.25 4.87 -0.81
C SER A 27 6.09 5.37 0.07
N ALA A 28 4.86 4.89 -0.17
CA ALA A 28 3.67 5.23 0.59
C ALA A 28 3.49 4.43 1.88
N ILE A 29 4.20 3.31 2.09
CA ILE A 29 4.04 2.47 3.28
C ILE A 29 4.21 3.26 4.59
N PRO A 30 5.26 4.08 4.78
CA PRO A 30 5.41 4.85 6.02
C PRO A 30 4.23 5.79 6.29
N ALA A 31 3.68 6.41 5.23
CA ALA A 31 2.53 7.30 5.35
C ALA A 31 1.23 6.54 5.64
N LEU A 32 1.05 5.36 5.02
CA LEU A 32 -0.09 4.49 5.26
C LEU A 32 -0.06 3.91 6.68
N CYS A 33 1.09 3.45 7.17
CA CYS A 33 1.22 2.97 8.56
C CYS A 33 0.89 4.07 9.58
N ALA A 34 1.27 5.32 9.31
CA ALA A 34 0.89 6.44 10.17
C ALA A 34 -0.64 6.70 10.19
N ALA A 35 -1.35 6.30 9.13
CA ALA A 35 -2.80 6.47 8.99
C ALA A 35 -3.61 5.19 9.31
N GLN A 36 -2.97 4.08 9.69
CA GLN A 36 -3.66 2.79 9.91
C GLN A 36 -4.70 2.86 11.02
N ASN A 37 -4.46 3.70 12.04
CA ASN A 37 -5.36 3.89 13.18
C ASN A 37 -6.28 5.11 12.99
N ASP A 38 -6.73 5.36 11.76
CA ASP A 38 -7.68 6.45 11.47
C ASP A 38 -8.95 6.28 12.34
N PRO A 39 -9.47 7.37 12.94
CA PRO A 39 -10.70 7.31 13.73
C PRO A 39 -11.91 6.86 12.91
N GLU A 40 -11.90 7.07 11.59
CA GLU A 40 -12.95 6.60 10.70
C GLU A 40 -12.66 5.18 10.21
N PHE A 41 -13.50 4.23 10.63
CA PHE A 41 -13.35 2.82 10.31
C PHE A 41 -13.14 2.55 8.81
N GLU A 42 -13.91 3.21 7.95
CA GLU A 42 -13.82 3.07 6.49
C GLU A 42 -12.44 3.48 5.96
N VAL A 43 -11.83 4.50 6.56
CA VAL A 43 -10.50 5.00 6.18
C VAL A 43 -9.44 4.02 6.65
N GLY A 44 -9.48 3.61 7.93
CA GLY A 44 -8.54 2.65 8.49
C GLY A 44 -8.53 1.31 7.74
N MET A 45 -9.71 0.78 7.41
CA MET A 45 -9.85 -0.43 6.59
C MET A 45 -9.21 -0.26 5.21
N GLN A 46 -9.48 0.86 4.54
CA GLN A 46 -8.92 1.15 3.21
C GLN A 46 -7.39 1.30 3.25
N VAL A 47 -6.86 1.93 4.30
CA VAL A 47 -5.41 2.08 4.53
C VAL A 47 -4.76 0.72 4.74
N GLN A 48 -5.34 -0.14 5.57
CA GLN A 48 -4.82 -1.48 5.82
C GLN A 48 -4.78 -2.32 4.53
N MET A 49 -5.85 -2.29 3.73
CA MET A 49 -5.87 -2.97 2.42
C MET A 49 -4.78 -2.44 1.48
N ALA A 50 -4.46 -1.14 1.52
CA ALA A 50 -3.38 -0.54 0.74
C ALA A 50 -2.02 -1.08 1.16
N ILE A 51 -1.75 -1.13 2.48
CA ILE A 51 -0.51 -1.70 3.02
C ILE A 51 -0.36 -3.15 2.58
N GLU A 52 -1.38 -3.99 2.86
CA GLU A 52 -1.36 -5.41 2.52
C GLU A 52 -1.13 -5.64 1.03
N ARG A 53 -1.79 -4.86 0.15
CA ARG A 53 -1.58 -4.98 -1.30
C ARG A 53 -0.15 -4.62 -1.70
N ILE A 54 0.38 -3.51 -1.19
CA ILE A 54 1.71 -3.02 -1.58
C ILE A 54 2.78 -4.02 -1.10
N GLU A 55 2.67 -4.52 0.13
CA GLU A 55 3.57 -5.53 0.67
C GLU A 55 3.47 -6.87 -0.09
N ASN A 56 2.24 -7.33 -0.38
CA ASN A 56 2.04 -8.59 -1.12
C ASN A 56 2.35 -8.48 -2.63
N SER A 57 2.43 -7.26 -3.18
CA SER A 57 2.86 -7.08 -4.57
C SER A 57 4.35 -7.40 -4.76
N GLU A 58 5.17 -7.27 -3.72
CA GLU A 58 6.61 -7.58 -3.76
C GLU A 58 6.90 -9.08 -3.67
N THR A 59 6.12 -9.84 -2.89
CA THR A 59 6.24 -11.30 -2.87
C THR A 59 5.98 -11.91 -4.24
N ALA A 60 5.26 -11.23 -5.14
CA ALA A 60 5.15 -11.68 -6.53
C ALA A 60 6.41 -11.36 -7.36
N SER A 61 6.99 -10.17 -7.24
CA SER A 61 8.16 -9.76 -8.03
C SER A 61 9.47 -10.41 -7.59
N GLU A 62 9.69 -10.56 -6.27
CA GLU A 62 10.89 -11.19 -5.72
C GLU A 62 10.94 -12.68 -6.11
N ASN A 63 9.78 -13.37 -6.04
CA ASN A 63 9.67 -14.78 -6.41
C ASN A 63 9.81 -15.03 -7.92
N VAL A 64 9.34 -14.11 -8.77
CA VAL A 64 9.45 -14.26 -10.24
C VAL A 64 10.90 -14.13 -10.68
N TRP A 65 11.64 -13.13 -10.20
CA TRP A 65 13.07 -12.97 -10.54
C TRP A 65 13.94 -14.08 -9.96
N GLN A 66 13.71 -14.48 -8.70
CA GLN A 66 14.44 -15.59 -8.07
C GLN A 66 14.22 -16.93 -8.81
N ARG A 67 13.01 -17.16 -9.34
CA ARG A 67 12.67 -18.37 -10.11
C ARG A 67 13.22 -18.35 -11.54
N MET A 68 13.35 -17.17 -12.16
CA MET A 68 13.99 -17.01 -13.47
C MET A 68 15.50 -17.26 -13.43
N ILE A 69 16.18 -16.83 -12.36
CA ILE A 69 17.63 -17.01 -12.17
C ILE A 69 17.97 -18.49 -11.86
N LYS A 70 17.14 -19.19 -11.07
CA LYS A 70 17.38 -20.61 -10.74
C LYS A 70 17.24 -21.57 -11.93
N ASN A 71 16.49 -21.23 -12.97
CA ASN A 71 16.30 -22.08 -14.15
C ASN A 71 17.42 -21.98 -15.20
N HIS A 72 18.43 -21.12 -15.01
CA HIS A 72 19.59 -20.98 -15.91
C HIS A 72 20.88 -21.64 -15.37
N SER A 73 20.79 -22.35 -14.25
CA SER A 73 21.90 -23.12 -13.68
C SER A 73 21.64 -24.61 -13.86
N SER A 74 21.68 -25.10 -15.10
CA SER A 74 21.83 -26.53 -15.45
C SER A 74 23.25 -26.80 -15.91
#